data_AF-A0A829GEF8-F1
#
_entry.id   AF-A0A829GEF8-F1
#
_cell.length_a   1.000
_cell.length_b   1.000
_cell.length_c   1.000
_cell.angle_alpha   90.00
_cell.angle_beta   90.00
_cell.angle_gamma   90.00
#
_symmetry.space_group_name_H-M   'P 1'
#
loop_
_entity.id
_entity.type
_entity.pdbx_description
1 polymer ?
#
loop_
_entity_poly.entity_id
_entity_poly.type
_entity_poly.pdbx_seq_one_letter_code
_entity_poly.pdbx_strand_id
1 'polypeptide(L)' 'MQLTATVTAIGKDALSSKDPMIILFGPQATDALRDVAVIQQFADKSALEKLVIKEGDQLTIDDETFEMT' A
#
# COMPACT_ATOMS: atom_id res chain seq x y z
N MET A 1 14.27 -5.27 7.99
CA MET A 1 13.84 -3.91 8.37
C MET A 1 12.32 -3.92 8.27
N GLN A 2 11.58 -3.55 9.31
CA GLN A 2 10.12 -3.58 9.27
C GLN A 2 9.61 -2.17 9.01
N LEU A 3 8.91 -1.98 7.90
CA LEU A 3 8.32 -0.70 7.54
C LEU A 3 6.80 -0.82 7.70
N THR A 4 6.23 0.03 8.55
CA THR A 4 4.78 0.04 8.80
C THR A 4 4.16 1.24 8.12
N ALA A 5 3.08 0.99 7.39
CA ALA A 5 2.21 2.02 6.87
C ALA A 5 0.82 1.89 7.50
N THR A 6 0.16 3.02 7.67
CA THR A 6 -1.22 3.08 8.15
C THR A 6 -2.11 3.52 7.00
N VAL A 7 -3.18 2.76 6.74
CA VAL A 7 -4.21 3.15 5.78
C VAL A 7 -4.98 4.34 6.35
N THR A 8 -5.02 5.45 5.61
CA THR A 8 -5.73 6.67 6.00
C THR A 8 -7.03 6.87 5.24
N ALA A 9 -7.16 6.31 4.04
CA ALA A 9 -8.37 6.34 3.24
C ALA A 9 -8.41 5.18 2.24
N ILE A 10 -9.61 4.79 1.82
CA ILE A 10 -9.83 3.78 0.78
C ILE A 10 -10.74 4.41 -0.27
N GLY A 11 -10.28 4.46 -1.52
CA GLY A 11 -11.08 4.94 -2.65
C GLY A 11 -12.30 4.06 -2.92
N LYS A 12 -13.38 4.66 -3.43
CA LYS A 12 -14.63 3.95 -3.75
C LYS A 12 -14.46 2.83 -4.79
N ASP A 13 -13.49 3.01 -5.69
CA ASP A 13 -13.18 2.09 -6.79
C ASP A 13 -11.84 1.36 -6.52
N ALA A 14 -11.29 1.47 -5.31
CA ALA A 14 -9.97 0.94 -4.96
C ALA A 14 -9.93 -0.58 -4.72
N LEU A 15 -11.09 -1.18 -4.40
CA LEU A 15 -11.21 -2.60 -4.09
C LEU A 15 -12.29 -3.21 -4.97
N SER A 16 -11.93 -4.23 -5.75
CA SER A 16 -12.86 -4.96 -6.61
C SER A 16 -12.69 -6.46 -6.41
N SER A 17 -13.76 -7.16 -6.07
CA SER A 17 -13.70 -8.64 -5.99
C SER A 17 -13.55 -9.32 -7.35
N LYS A 18 -13.73 -8.57 -8.45
CA LYS A 18 -13.57 -9.08 -9.83
C LYS A 18 -12.15 -8.93 -10.35
N ASP A 19 -11.36 -8.04 -9.76
CA ASP A 19 -10.00 -7.74 -10.14
C ASP A 19 -9.14 -7.71 -8.87
N PRO A 20 -8.37 -8.79 -8.58
CA PRO A 20 -7.58 -8.91 -7.35
C PRO A 20 -6.31 -8.05 -7.43
N MET A 21 -6.48 -6.77 -7.74
CA MET A 21 -5.42 -5.77 -7.84
C MET A 21 -5.78 -4.60 -6.93
N ILE A 22 -4.81 -4.16 -6.13
CA ILE A 22 -4.96 -3.03 -5.22
C ILE A 22 -3.86 -2.02 -5.56
N ILE A 23 -4.27 -0.77 -5.78
CA ILE A 23 -3.33 0.34 -6.00
C ILE A 23 -3.08 1.02 -4.67
N LEU A 24 -1.81 1.17 -4.31
CA LEU A 24 -1.36 1.80 -3.06
C LEU A 24 -0.76 3.17 -3.37
N PHE A 25 -1.28 4.23 -2.75
CA PHE A 25 -0.80 5.60 -2.95
C PHE A 25 -0.49 6.31 -1.63
N GLY A 26 0.45 7.26 -1.69
CA GLY A 26 0.74 8.16 -0.58
C GLY A 26 -0.29 9.28 -0.43
N PRO A 27 -0.25 10.05 0.67
CA PRO A 27 -1.21 11.13 0.95
C PRO A 27 -1.20 12.27 -0.08
N GLN A 28 -0.13 12.37 -0.89
CA GLN A 28 0.05 13.36 -1.95
C GLN A 28 -0.70 13.00 -3.25
N ALA A 29 -1.43 11.88 -3.30
CA ALA A 29 -2.25 11.51 -4.46
C ALA A 29 -3.32 12.56 -4.74
N THR A 30 -3.53 12.87 -6.03
CA THR A 30 -4.61 13.74 -6.50
C THR A 30 -5.98 13.09 -6.26
N ASP A 31 -7.04 13.89 -6.21
CA ASP A 31 -8.39 13.39 -5.92
C ASP A 31 -8.83 12.26 -6.87
N ALA A 32 -8.49 12.36 -8.17
CA ALA A 32 -8.78 11.30 -9.13
C ALA A 32 -8.06 9.97 -8.82
N LEU A 33 -6.83 10.02 -8.30
CA LEU A 33 -6.09 8.83 -7.90
C LEU A 33 -6.59 8.27 -6.57
N ARG A 34 -7.08 9.14 -5.68
CA ARG A 34 -7.66 8.75 -4.39
C ARG A 34 -8.92 7.91 -4.53
N ASP A 35 -9.69 8.12 -5.59
CA ASP A 35 -10.90 7.33 -5.86
C ASP A 35 -10.63 5.87 -6.19
N VAL A 36 -9.46 5.56 -6.78
CA VAL A 36 -9.10 4.25 -7.32
C VAL A 36 -7.97 3.55 -6.54
N ALA A 37 -7.54 4.13 -5.42
CA ALA A 37 -6.41 3.63 -4.64
C ALA A 37 -6.69 3.62 -3.14
N VAL A 38 -5.96 2.75 -2.43
CA VAL A 38 -5.85 2.79 -0.97
C VAL A 38 -4.74 3.77 -0.62
N ILE A 39 -5.10 4.79 0.16
CA ILE A 39 -4.17 5.82 0.61
C ILE A 39 -3.53 5.35 1.92
N GLN A 40 -2.22 5.21 1.90
CA GLN A 40 -1.43 4.83 3.06
C GLN A 40 -0.38 5.89 3.39
N GLN A 41 -0.04 5.96 4.67
CA GLN A 41 1.00 6.81 5.17
C GLN A 41 2.04 5.98 5.92
N PHE A 42 3.27 6.02 5.44
CA PHE A 42 4.41 5.44 6.14
C PHE A 42 4.79 6.30 7.34
N ALA A 43 5.04 5.67 8.49
CA ALA A 43 5.49 6.36 9.69
C ALA A 43 6.89 6.96 9.51
N ASP A 44 7.76 6.25 8.78
CA ASP A 44 9.13 6.68 8.49
C ASP A 44 9.35 6.85 6.98
N LYS A 45 9.33 8.11 6.52
CA LYS A 45 9.61 8.46 5.12
C LYS A 45 11.05 8.18 4.72
N SER A 46 11.99 8.28 5.66
CA SER A 46 13.42 8.04 5.38
C SER A 46 13.73 6.56 5.20
N ALA A 47 12.97 5.70 5.88
CA ALA A 47 13.00 4.26 5.67
C ALA A 47 12.32 3.86 4.35
N LEU A 48 11.27 4.57 3.93
CA LEU A 48 10.62 4.36 2.63
C LEU A 48 11.57 4.63 1.46
N GLU A 49 12.37 5.70 1.50
CA GLU A 49 13.34 6.02 0.44
C GLU A 49 14.43 4.93 0.26
N LYS A 50 14.66 4.11 1.29
CA LYS A 50 15.61 3.01 1.29
C LYS A 50 14.94 1.66 1.06
N LEU A 51 13.62 1.62 0.89
CA LEU A 51 12.87 0.41 0.67
C LEU A 51 13.23 -0.14 -0.71
N VAL A 52 13.75 -1.37 -0.73
CA VAL A 52 13.97 -2.13 -1.95
C VAL A 52 13.18 -3.41 -1.79
N ILE A 53 12.13 -3.56 -2.61
CA ILE A 53 11.32 -4.77 -2.66
C ILE A 53 12.07 -5.81 -3.51
N LYS A 54 12.14 -7.04 -3.01
CA LYS A 54 12.75 -8.19 -3.69
C LYS A 54 11.84 -9.41 -3.58
N GLU A 55 12.04 -10.36 -4.48
CA GLU A 55 11.43 -11.68 -4.38
C GLU A 55 11.79 -12.34 -3.04
N GLY A 56 10.80 -12.94 -2.38
CA GLY A 56 10.90 -13.52 -1.04
C GLY A 56 10.67 -12.53 0.11
N ASP A 57 10.49 -11.24 -0.16
CA ASP A 57 10.02 -10.30 0.86
C ASP A 57 8.57 -10.59 1.25
N GLN A 58 8.16 -10.10 2.43
CA GLN A 58 6.81 -10.31 2.96
C GLN A 58 6.07 -8.99 3.11
N LEU A 59 4.80 -8.99 2.69
CA LEU A 59 3.85 -7.91 2.90
C LEU A 59 2.72 -8.41 3.80
N THR A 60 2.60 -7.85 4.99
CA THR A 60 1.47 -8.12 5.89
C THR A 60 0.45 -7.00 5.80
N ILE A 61 -0.80 -7.33 5.48
CA ILE A 61 -1.96 -6.44 5.47
C ILE A 61 -2.91 -6.95 6.54
N ASP A 62 -3.12 -6.14 7.58
CA ASP A 62 -3.82 -6.54 8.81
C ASP A 62 -3.24 -7.86 9.38
N ASP A 63 -3.99 -8.96 9.28
CA ASP A 63 -3.59 -10.29 9.79
C ASP A 63 -3.11 -11.25 8.68
N GLU A 64 -3.16 -10.83 7.42
CA GLU A 64 -2.82 -11.67 6.27
C GLU A 64 -1.42 -11.32 5.74
N THR A 65 -0.57 -12.33 5.59
CA THR A 65 0.80 -12.17 5.08
C THR A 65 0.94 -12.77 3.69
N PHE A 66 1.42 -11.95 2.77
CA PHE A 66 1.69 -12.29 1.39
C PHE A 66 3.20 -12.35 1.16
N GLU A 67 3.65 -13.32 0.38
CA GLU A 67 5.04 -13.41 -0.10
C GLU A 67 5.14 -12.76 -1.48
N MET A 68 6.14 -11.90 -1.65
CA MET A 68 6.38 -11.22 -2.93
C MET A 68 7.14 -12.18 -3.84
N THR A 69 6.51 -12.58 -4.95
CA THR A 69 7.04 -13.53 -5.93
C THR A 69 7.48 -12.86 -7.22
#